data_AF-E5AMU0-F1
#
_entry.id   AF-E5AMU0-F1
#
_cell.length_a   1.000
_cell.length_b   1.000
_cell.length_c   1.000
_cell.angle_alpha   90.00
_cell.angle_beta   90.00
_cell.angle_gamma   90.00
#
_symmetry.space_group_name_H-M   'P 1'
#
loop_
_entity.id
_entity.type
_entity.pdbx_description
1 polymer ?
#
loop_
_entity_poly.entity_id
_entity_poly.type
_entity_poly.pdbx_seq_one_letter_code
_entity_poly.pdbx_strand_id
1 'polypeptide(L)' 'MGKNLQALLVYMLICLLTFIVGALFVEFVLRPFIVWLQGGKLYYFPNLKRIYGWCKLIVFAAILCGFWAWLCDKNQINR' A
#
# COMPACT_ATOMS: atom_id res chain seq x y z
N MET A 1 26.30 0.72 -9.20
CA MET A 1 24.86 1.05 -9.06
C MET A 1 24.74 2.20 -8.07
N GLY A 2 24.32 3.39 -8.53
CA GLY A 2 24.41 4.63 -7.75
C GLY A 2 23.53 4.61 -6.50
N LYS A 3 24.05 5.10 -5.36
CA LYS A 3 23.37 5.18 -4.05
C LYS A 3 21.92 5.70 -4.11
N ASN A 4 21.65 6.62 -5.05
CA ASN A 4 20.32 7.21 -5.28
C ASN A 4 19.26 6.20 -5.76
N LEU A 5 19.68 5.21 -6.54
CA LEU A 5 18.77 4.20 -7.11
C LEU A 5 18.39 3.15 -6.05
N GLN A 6 19.32 2.85 -5.14
CA GLN A 6 19.07 2.00 -3.98
C GLN A 6 18.13 2.67 -2.98
N ALA A 7 18.31 3.97 -2.71
CA ALA A 7 17.40 4.73 -1.86
C ALA A 7 15.96 4.76 -2.42
N LEU A 8 15.81 5.00 -3.73
CA LEU A 8 14.50 4.99 -4.40
C LEU A 8 13.81 3.63 -4.31
N LEU A 9 14.54 2.54 -4.52
CA LEU A 9 14.03 1.18 -4.38
C LEU A 9 13.60 0.87 -2.95
N VAL A 10 14.37 1.31 -1.95
CA VAL A 10 14.03 1.11 -0.53
C VAL A 10 12.76 1.88 -0.16
N TYR A 11 12.62 3.14 -0.60
CA TYR A 11 11.39 3.91 -0.38
C TYR A 11 10.17 3.29 -1.06
N MET A 12 10.30 2.87 -2.33
CA MET A 12 9.24 2.13 -3.05
C MET A 12 8.82 0.87 -2.29
N LEU A 13 9.79 0.11 -1.78
CA LEU A 13 9.55 -1.16 -1.09
C LEU A 13 8.86 -0.95 0.26
N ILE A 14 9.27 0.06 1.03
CA ILE A 14 8.61 0.44 2.29
C ILE A 14 7.17 0.88 2.03
N CYS A 15 6.95 1.77 1.04
CA CYS A 15 5.60 2.22 0.66
C CYS A 15 4.72 1.03 0.27
N LEU A 16 5.22 0.15 -0.59
CA LEU A 16 4.51 -1.04 -1.04
C LEU A 16 4.16 -1.96 0.15
N LEU A 17 5.09 -2.17 1.09
CA LEU A 17 4.84 -2.97 2.30
C LEU A 17 3.75 -2.34 3.17
N THR A 18 3.82 -1.02 3.43
CA THR A 18 2.81 -0.33 4.23
C THR A 18 1.42 -0.39 3.61
N PHE A 19 1.33 -0.28 2.28
CA PHE A 19 0.07 -0.38 1.56
C PHE A 19 -0.51 -1.80 1.57
N ILE A 20 0.33 -2.83 1.47
CA ILE A 20 -0.09 -4.24 1.61
C ILE A 20 -0.62 -4.50 3.01
N VAL A 21 0.13 -4.09 4.05
CA VAL A 21 -0.29 -4.27 5.45
C VAL A 21 -1.59 -3.53 5.73
N GLY A 22 -1.74 -2.31 5.20
CA GLY A 22 -2.98 -1.53 5.31
C GLY A 22 -4.18 -2.20 4.63
N ALA A 23 -4.01 -2.71 3.41
CA ALA A 23 -5.08 -3.41 2.70
C ALA A 23 -5.49 -4.71 3.42
N LEU A 24 -4.51 -5.48 3.91
CA LEU A 24 -4.77 -6.66 4.73
C LEU A 24 -5.52 -6.28 6.01
N PHE A 25 -5.11 -5.22 6.70
CA PHE A 25 -5.80 -4.75 7.91
C PHE A 25 -7.26 -4.36 7.62
N VAL A 26 -7.52 -3.66 6.52
CA VAL A 26 -8.88 -3.28 6.12
C VAL A 26 -9.74 -4.52 5.80
N GLU A 27 -9.20 -5.52 5.10
CA GLU A 27 -9.96 -6.71 4.73
C GLU A 27 -10.12 -7.73 5.86
N PHE A 28 -9.11 -7.91 6.71
CA PHE A 28 -9.11 -8.93 7.77
C PHE A 28 -9.49 -8.41 9.16
N VAL A 29 -9.40 -7.11 9.42
CA VAL A 29 -9.75 -6.54 10.74
C VAL A 29 -10.98 -5.66 10.60
N LEU A 30 -10.91 -4.65 9.74
CA LEU A 30 -11.90 -3.58 9.71
C LEU A 30 -13.26 -4.06 9.18
N ARG A 31 -13.27 -4.83 8.08
CA ARG A 31 -14.50 -5.43 7.55
C ARG A 31 -15.18 -6.46 8.45
N PRO A 32 -14.50 -7.50 8.94
CA PRO A 32 -15.15 -8.46 9.82
C PRO A 32 -15.63 -7.80 11.11
N PHE A 33 -14.93 -6.76 11.60
CA PHE A 33 -15.41 -5.96 12.74
C PHE A 33 -16.72 -5.20 12.42
N ILE A 34 -16.82 -4.56 11.25
CA ILE A 34 -18.07 -3.91 10.81
C ILE A 34 -19.21 -4.94 10.64
N VAL A 35 -18.92 -6.09 10.03
CA VAL A 35 -19.91 -7.17 9.83
C VAL A 35 -20.38 -7.75 11.16
N TRP A 36 -19.46 -7.90 12.12
CA TRP A 36 -19.76 -8.33 13.48
C TRP A 36 -20.68 -7.32 14.20
N LEU A 37 -20.39 -6.01 14.10
CA LEU A 37 -21.26 -4.95 14.65
C LEU A 37 -22.67 -4.94 14.04
N GLN A 38 -22.81 -5.32 12.77
CA GLN A 38 -24.09 -5.40 12.07
C GLN A 38 -24.87 -6.69 12.36
N GLY A 39 -24.37 -7.58 13.24
CA GLY A 39 -25.01 -8.86 13.56
C GLY A 39 -24.94 -9.89 12.42
N GLY A 40 -24.07 -9.67 11.42
CA GLY A 40 -23.85 -10.59 10.31
C GLY A 40 -23.01 -11.82 10.72
N LYS A 41 -23.19 -12.95 10.01
CA LYS A 41 -22.38 -14.16 10.24
C LYS A 41 -20.89 -13.87 10.04
N LEU A 42 -20.07 -14.30 11.00
CA LEU A 42 -18.63 -14.08 11.10
C LEU A 42 -17.77 -14.62 9.93
N TYR A 43 -18.37 -15.31 8.97
CA TYR A 43 -17.65 -15.95 7.86
C TYR A 43 -17.57 -15.00 6.66
N TYR A 44 -16.58 -14.10 6.69
CA TYR A 44 -16.29 -13.21 5.56
C TYR A 44 -15.00 -13.64 4.87
N PHE A 45 -15.09 -14.61 3.95
CA PHE A 45 -13.96 -14.95 3.10
C PHE A 45 -13.70 -13.79 2.12
N PRO A 46 -12.48 -13.24 2.05
CA PRO A 46 -12.20 -12.10 1.20
C PRO A 46 -12.38 -12.51 -0.26
N ASN A 47 -13.17 -11.72 -1.00
CA ASN A 47 -13.46 -12.00 -2.39
C ASN A 47 -12.21 -11.71 -3.23
N LEU A 48 -11.64 -12.74 -3.86
CA LEU A 48 -10.38 -12.68 -4.63
C LEU A 48 -10.33 -11.53 -5.64
N LYS A 49 -11.46 -11.21 -6.28
CA LYS A 49 -11.57 -10.07 -7.21
C LYS A 49 -11.21 -8.74 -6.56
N ARG A 50 -11.50 -8.57 -5.27
CA ARG A 50 -11.29 -7.32 -4.55
C ARG A 50 -9.85 -7.17 -4.06
N ILE A 51 -9.23 -8.25 -3.61
CA ILE A 51 -7.78 -8.30 -3.35
C ILE A 51 -7.01 -7.93 -4.61
N TYR A 52 -7.45 -8.41 -5.78
CA TYR A 52 -6.84 -8.05 -7.06
C TYR A 52 -6.98 -6.56 -7.40
N GLY A 53 -8.12 -5.95 -7.03
CA GLY A 53 -8.33 -4.50 -7.13
C GLY A 53 -7.40 -3.69 -6.22
N TRP A 54 -7.23 -4.13 -4.97
CA TRP A 54 -6.25 -3.54 -4.05
C TRP A 54 -4.84 -3.67 -4.60
N CYS A 55 -4.44 -4.83 -5.11
CA CYS A 55 -3.11 -5.04 -5.68
C CYS A 55 -2.80 -4.04 -6.80
N LYS A 56 -3.77 -3.78 -7.69
CA LYS A 56 -3.62 -2.80 -8.77
C LYS A 56 -3.48 -1.37 -8.26
N LEU A 57 -4.25 -0.99 -7.23
CA LEU A 57 -4.17 0.33 -6.58
C LEU A 57 -2.87 0.53 -5.81
N ILE A 58 -2.42 -0.50 -5.08
CA ILE A 58 -1.21 -0.47 -4.27
C ILE A 58 0.03 -0.29 -5.16
N VAL A 59 0.10 -1.00 -6.28
CA VAL A 59 1.20 -0.84 -7.25
C VAL A 59 1.21 0.58 -7.82
N PHE A 60 0.05 1.12 -8.18
CA PHE A 60 -0.05 2.47 -8.73
C PHE A 60 0.33 3.54 -7.69
N ALA A 61 -0.12 3.36 -6.44
CA ALA A 61 0.21 4.24 -5.32
C ALA A 61 1.70 4.17 -4.96
N ALA A 62 2.31 2.98 -4.97
CA ALA A 62 3.74 2.80 -4.71
C ALA A 62 4.59 3.50 -5.79
N ILE A 63 4.21 3.40 -7.06
CA ILE A 63 4.88 4.10 -8.16
C ILE A 63 4.78 5.61 -7.98
N LEU A 64 3.59 6.15 -7.70
CA LEU A 64 3.39 7.58 -7.45
C LEU A 64 4.19 8.06 -6.24
N CYS A 65 4.22 7.29 -5.14
CA CYS A 65 4.91 7.66 -3.92
C CYS A 65 6.45 7.61 -4.09
N GLY A 66 6.96 6.59 -4.77
CA GLY A 66 8.38 6.51 -5.13
C GLY A 66 8.82 7.63 -6.09
N PHE A 67 7.96 8.01 -7.04
CA PHE A 67 8.22 9.13 -7.95
C PHE A 67 8.21 10.48 -7.22
N TRP A 68 7.27 10.69 -6.31
CA TRP A 68 7.20 11.89 -5.46
C TRP A 68 8.39 12.00 -4.51
N ALA A 69 8.78 10.91 -3.85
CA ALA A 69 9.94 10.88 -2.98
C ALA A 69 11.23 11.24 -3.73
N TRP A 70 11.39 10.74 -4.95
CA TRP A 70 12.51 11.08 -5.81
C TRP A 70 12.54 12.55 -6.24
N LEU A 71 11.37 13.12 -6.57
CA LEU A 71 11.24 14.55 -6.89
C LEU A 71 11.58 15.44 -5.69
N CYS A 72 11.15 15.08 -4.48
CA CYS A 72 11.51 15.80 -3.26
C CYS A 72 13.02 15.80 -3.00
N ASP A 73 13.68 14.65 -3.15
CA ASP A 73 15.12 14.50 -2.95
C ASP A 73 15.93 15.33 -3.98
N LYS A 74 15.50 15.29 -5.25
CA LYS A 74 16.03 16.15 -6.33
C LYS A 74 15.90 17.65 -6.01
N ASN A 75 14.78 18.07 -5.44
CA ASN A 75 14.55 19.47 -5.08
C ASN A 75 15.38 19.94 -3.87
N GLN A 76 15.74 19.04 -2.95
CA GLN A 76 16.63 19.40 -1.83
C GLN A 76 18.10 19.54 -2.26
N ILE A 77 18.54 18.82 -3.31
CA ILE A 77 19.91 18.94 -3.85
C ILE A 77 20.11 20.23 -4.66
N ASN A 78 19.04 20.83 -5.20
CA ASN A 78 19.10 22.04 -6.03
C ASN A 78 18.87 23.34 -5.25
N ARG A 79 18.90 23.29 -3.91
CA ARG A 79 18.75 24.44 -3.01
C ARG A 79 20.01 24.61 -2.18
#